data_AF-A0A954WAM3-F1
#
_entry.id   AF-A0A954WAM3-F1
#
_cell.length_a   1.000
_cell.length_b   1.000
_cell.length_c   1.000
_cell.angle_alpha   90.00
_cell.angle_beta   90.00
_cell.angle_gamma   90.00
#
_symmetry.space_group_name_H-M   'P 1'
#
loop_
_entity.id
_entity.type
_entity.pdbx_description
1 polymer ?
#
loop_
_entity_poly.entity_id
_entity_poly.type
_entity_poly.pdbx_seq_one_letter_code
_entity_poly.pdbx_strand_id
1 'polypeptide(L)'
;MLQSDVPIRVHANWRPLDPGVLGSAGPATYSRNFAGAPLTNTWYPIALANRIAGSDLAPNSVDINCNFSSVFNNWYFGTDGNPPVNQYDLMSVVLHELGHGLGFTGTMTVNNNGVGSWGGGTAFPVAYDRFGVNGSGQQLVSTSLFPNPSIALGQQLTSGTLFFNGTAARIANGGASPRIYAPSPFDPGSSFAHLDEATFPKGNPNSLMTPQIGTNEAIHSPGAIGMGVLQDLGWTFTTAMMADDSDGEKVGCCGTGKSAMMQDLKMPDAEQARLVDAAVELTKASVDQDDPKFYEQLSQSLMQLKQARSESIPVEPVNDAEESRRVFQPMRLRTTTPETERISVADDPVWRDNFIKWLSLPRRDRLRIWGGAPVLAGEFEHCVAVGGGGRFCCTGTLVAPRVVITAAHCFHLGCIGSRGEVYFGLNSNNPGTGRVVACKCVPHPDYKLSTDEHDIAVLILDQPVTDVAPCPIATPSQIDDAFFLRLAGFGLTETGRSGRKMQVEVVVASNNCSSSSHQSTFGCKRDREIVAGGNGLDSCNGDSGGPAYVDVGGRFLLAGATSRAAANSQRGCGDGGIYVRIDKELEWIESVVAAEGLSIACDSEDESEEQSNSGSVKKE
;
A
#
# COMPACT_ATOMS: atom_id res chain seq x y z
N MET A 1 11.00 11.52 -4.74
CA MET A 1 12.31 10.88 -5.01
C MET A 1 12.47 9.61 -4.16
N LEU A 2 13.35 8.67 -4.53
CA LEU A 2 13.71 7.53 -3.68
C LEU A 2 14.50 7.99 -2.44
N GLN A 3 14.21 7.44 -1.27
CA GLN A 3 14.86 7.79 0.00
C GLN A 3 15.87 6.73 0.43
N SER A 4 17.11 7.17 0.72
CA SER A 4 18.06 6.40 1.50
C SER A 4 18.99 7.31 2.30
N ASP A 5 19.10 7.02 3.59
CA ASP A 5 20.02 7.69 4.52
C ASP A 5 21.47 7.15 4.38
N VAL A 6 21.62 6.00 3.73
CA VAL A 6 22.91 5.41 3.32
C VAL A 6 23.12 5.64 1.82
N PRO A 7 24.24 6.22 1.36
CA PRO A 7 24.53 6.41 -0.05
C PRO A 7 24.62 5.08 -0.82
N ILE A 8 23.94 4.99 -1.97
CA ILE A 8 23.99 3.82 -2.86
C ILE A 8 25.14 4.00 -3.85
N ARG A 9 26.16 3.13 -3.79
CA ARG A 9 27.32 3.16 -4.68
C ARG A 9 27.07 2.32 -5.93
N VAL A 10 27.08 2.96 -7.09
CA VAL A 10 26.90 2.30 -8.40
C VAL A 10 28.24 2.23 -9.13
N HIS A 11 28.59 1.06 -9.65
CA HIS A 11 29.75 0.85 -10.51
C HIS A 11 29.29 0.58 -11.95
N ALA A 12 29.42 1.59 -12.82
CA ALA A 12 29.05 1.50 -14.23
C ALA A 12 30.27 1.13 -15.09
N ASN A 13 30.12 0.11 -15.94
CA ASN A 13 31.20 -0.44 -16.77
C ASN A 13 30.79 -0.42 -18.25
N TRP A 14 31.64 0.06 -19.14
CA TRP A 14 31.51 -0.16 -20.58
C TRP A 14 32.31 -1.40 -20.98
N ARG A 15 31.65 -2.45 -21.48
CA ARG A 15 32.29 -3.71 -21.87
C ARG A 15 31.56 -4.37 -23.05
N PRO A 16 32.20 -5.27 -23.82
CA PRO A 16 31.47 -6.12 -24.75
C PRO A 16 30.46 -6.99 -23.98
N LEU A 17 29.22 -6.99 -24.44
CA LEU A 17 28.13 -7.88 -24.00
C LEU A 17 27.71 -8.77 -25.19
N ASP A 18 26.88 -9.79 -24.92
CA ASP A 18 26.39 -10.70 -25.94
C ASP A 18 25.48 -10.00 -26.99
N PRO A 19 25.35 -10.55 -28.22
CA PRO A 19 24.56 -9.93 -29.27
C PRO A 19 23.10 -9.69 -28.87
N GLY A 20 22.66 -8.42 -28.91
CA GLY A 20 21.32 -7.99 -28.50
C GLY A 20 21.22 -7.53 -27.04
N VAL A 21 22.24 -7.79 -26.21
CA VAL A 21 22.28 -7.33 -24.82
C VAL A 21 22.76 -5.88 -24.77
N LEU A 22 21.87 -4.96 -24.40
CA LEU A 22 22.14 -3.52 -24.28
C LEU A 22 22.85 -3.20 -22.96
N GLY A 23 22.38 -3.78 -21.86
CA GLY A 23 22.95 -3.66 -20.53
C GLY A 23 22.88 -4.99 -19.75
N SER A 24 23.50 -5.02 -18.57
CA SER A 24 23.28 -6.05 -17.55
C SER A 24 23.75 -5.58 -16.17
N ALA A 25 22.89 -5.69 -15.16
CA ALA A 25 23.17 -5.23 -13.82
C ALA A 25 22.53 -6.08 -12.73
N GLY A 26 22.95 -5.82 -11.50
CA GLY A 26 22.34 -6.38 -10.32
C GLY A 26 23.04 -5.96 -9.02
N PRO A 27 22.52 -6.41 -7.88
CA PRO A 27 23.14 -6.18 -6.58
C PRO A 27 24.53 -6.81 -6.54
N ALA A 28 25.53 -6.03 -6.13
CA ALA A 28 26.92 -6.49 -6.08
C ALA A 28 27.13 -7.60 -5.03
N THR A 29 26.32 -7.59 -3.97
CA THR A 29 26.22 -8.65 -2.97
C THR A 29 24.83 -8.62 -2.30
N TYR A 30 24.59 -9.54 -1.39
CA TYR A 30 23.34 -9.68 -0.64
C TYR A 30 23.59 -9.83 0.85
N SER A 31 22.69 -9.31 1.68
CA SER A 31 22.70 -9.49 3.14
C SER A 31 21.43 -10.19 3.63
N ARG A 32 21.50 -10.92 4.75
CA ARG A 32 20.40 -11.71 5.33
C ARG A 32 20.53 -11.75 6.84
N ASN A 33 19.40 -11.71 7.54
CA ASN A 33 19.32 -11.73 9.01
C ASN A 33 20.14 -10.61 9.70
N PHE A 34 20.32 -9.47 9.03
CA PHE A 34 20.87 -8.25 9.61
C PHE A 34 19.84 -7.55 10.51
N ALA A 35 20.28 -6.60 11.34
CA ALA A 35 19.37 -5.83 12.20
C ALA A 35 18.37 -5.03 11.36
N GLY A 36 17.07 -5.17 11.66
CA GLY A 36 15.99 -4.56 10.87
C GLY A 36 15.56 -5.33 9.62
N ALA A 37 16.19 -6.46 9.28
CA ALA A 37 15.81 -7.28 8.11
C ALA A 37 14.31 -7.66 8.14
N PRO A 38 13.47 -7.23 7.16
CA PRO A 38 12.01 -7.32 7.27
C PRO A 38 11.43 -8.73 7.28
N LEU A 39 12.22 -9.73 6.86
CA LEU A 39 11.90 -11.15 6.92
C LEU A 39 13.19 -11.91 7.26
N THR A 40 13.13 -12.77 8.28
CA THR A 40 14.21 -13.72 8.54
C THR A 40 14.36 -14.70 7.36
N ASN A 41 15.53 -15.32 7.24
CA ASN A 41 15.79 -16.35 6.24
C ASN A 41 15.47 -15.89 4.80
N THR A 42 15.85 -14.64 4.50
CA THR A 42 15.61 -13.95 3.22
C THR A 42 16.81 -13.11 2.85
N TRP A 43 17.31 -13.23 1.62
CA TRP A 43 18.40 -12.40 1.11
C TRP A 43 17.87 -11.08 0.55
N TYR A 44 18.51 -9.99 0.90
CA TYR A 44 18.20 -8.63 0.42
C TYR A 44 19.38 -8.11 -0.42
N PRO A 45 19.12 -7.51 -1.60
CA PRO A 45 20.08 -6.67 -2.31
C PRO A 45 20.81 -5.73 -1.36
N ILE A 46 22.13 -5.62 -1.48
CA ILE A 46 22.92 -4.85 -0.51
C ILE A 46 22.48 -3.38 -0.40
N ALA A 47 22.11 -2.72 -1.50
CA ALA A 47 21.54 -1.36 -1.49
C ALA A 47 20.32 -1.24 -0.56
N LEU A 48 19.40 -2.20 -0.67
CA LEU A 48 18.17 -2.28 0.11
C LEU A 48 18.46 -2.70 1.57
N ALA A 49 19.42 -3.60 1.79
CA ALA A 49 19.83 -4.00 3.12
C ALA A 49 20.47 -2.84 3.89
N ASN A 50 21.35 -2.09 3.23
CA ASN A 50 21.98 -0.87 3.73
C ASN A 50 20.92 0.19 4.09
N ARG A 51 19.96 0.43 3.18
CA ARG A 51 18.81 1.31 3.41
C ARG A 51 18.02 0.96 4.66
N ILE A 52 17.73 -0.32 4.88
CA ILE A 52 16.89 -0.81 5.97
C ILE A 52 17.65 -0.84 7.31
N ALA A 53 18.95 -1.18 7.29
CA ALA A 53 19.78 -1.18 8.48
C ALA A 53 20.14 0.23 8.98
N GLY A 54 20.03 1.25 8.12
CA GLY A 54 20.52 2.61 8.42
C GLY A 54 22.05 2.71 8.46
N SER A 55 22.76 1.70 7.97
CA SER A 55 24.22 1.59 7.99
C SER A 55 24.72 0.77 6.81
N ASP A 56 25.92 1.08 6.32
CA ASP A 56 26.60 0.29 5.29
C ASP A 56 27.08 -1.06 5.86
N LEU A 57 26.47 -2.14 5.39
CA LEU A 57 26.75 -3.53 5.77
C LEU A 57 27.87 -4.17 4.92
N ALA A 58 28.36 -3.50 3.87
CA ALA A 58 29.42 -3.98 2.99
C ALA A 58 30.39 -2.85 2.57
N PRO A 59 31.07 -2.18 3.51
CA PRO A 59 31.83 -0.94 3.25
C PRO A 59 33.05 -1.09 2.32
N ASN A 60 33.46 -2.31 2.01
CA ASN A 60 34.51 -2.61 1.03
C ASN A 60 33.94 -3.02 -0.34
N SER A 61 32.66 -2.71 -0.60
CA SER A 61 31.94 -3.04 -1.82
C SER A 61 31.18 -1.82 -2.36
N VAL A 62 30.88 -1.87 -3.65
CA VAL A 62 29.78 -1.10 -4.25
C VAL A 62 28.46 -1.82 -3.99
N ASP A 63 27.34 -1.12 -4.14
CA ASP A 63 26.01 -1.69 -3.94
C ASP A 63 25.45 -2.35 -5.20
N ILE A 64 25.69 -1.72 -6.35
CA ILE A 64 25.17 -2.13 -7.67
C ILE A 64 26.34 -2.19 -8.66
N ASN A 65 26.44 -3.27 -9.42
CA ASN A 65 27.27 -3.32 -10.63
C ASN A 65 26.37 -3.23 -11.86
N CYS A 66 26.62 -2.24 -12.72
CA CYS A 66 25.98 -2.08 -14.03
C CYS A 66 27.02 -2.24 -15.15
N ASN A 67 26.61 -2.85 -16.25
CA ASN A 67 27.46 -3.05 -17.42
C ASN A 67 26.67 -2.65 -18.67
N PHE A 68 27.25 -1.84 -19.54
CA PHE A 68 26.63 -1.33 -20.77
C PHE A 68 27.47 -1.74 -21.99
N SER A 69 26.79 -2.07 -23.09
CA SER A 69 27.41 -2.70 -24.25
C SER A 69 28.30 -1.72 -25.05
N SER A 70 29.62 -1.86 -24.91
CA SER A 70 30.62 -1.05 -25.62
C SER A 70 30.79 -1.42 -27.09
N VAL A 71 30.15 -2.50 -27.54
CA VAL A 71 30.11 -2.94 -28.95
C VAL A 71 28.82 -2.53 -29.65
N PHE A 72 27.85 -1.98 -28.90
CA PHE A 72 26.60 -1.47 -29.45
C PHE A 72 26.78 0.00 -29.87
N ASN A 73 26.41 0.32 -31.12
CA ASN A 73 26.80 1.58 -31.77
C ASN A 73 25.63 2.56 -32.00
N ASN A 74 24.38 2.14 -31.79
CA ASN A 74 23.18 2.94 -32.02
C ASN A 74 22.62 3.53 -30.70
N TRP A 75 23.49 4.06 -29.84
CA TRP A 75 23.08 4.72 -28.61
C TRP A 75 22.62 6.17 -28.85
N TYR A 76 21.53 6.56 -28.20
CA TYR A 76 21.17 7.93 -27.95
C TYR A 76 21.63 8.33 -26.54
N PHE A 77 22.48 9.36 -26.47
CA PHE A 77 23.08 9.87 -25.22
C PHE A 77 22.37 11.13 -24.68
N GLY A 78 21.31 11.60 -25.35
CA GLY A 78 20.50 12.72 -24.86
C GLY A 78 19.59 12.28 -23.71
N THR A 79 19.15 13.26 -22.91
CA THR A 79 18.35 13.05 -21.69
C THR A 79 17.01 13.80 -21.73
N ASP A 80 16.59 14.22 -22.93
CA ASP A 80 15.41 15.03 -23.22
C ASP A 80 14.15 14.21 -23.59
N GLY A 81 14.32 12.89 -23.71
CA GLY A 81 13.30 11.92 -24.09
C GLY A 81 13.06 11.76 -25.60
N ASN A 82 13.92 12.28 -26.48
CA ASN A 82 13.69 12.29 -27.94
C ASN A 82 14.73 11.47 -28.77
N PRO A 83 14.91 10.16 -28.49
CA PRO A 83 15.83 9.30 -29.24
C PRO A 83 15.40 9.15 -30.72
N PRO A 84 16.32 9.30 -31.69
CA PRO A 84 16.05 9.10 -33.10
C PRO A 84 15.50 7.71 -33.46
N VAL A 85 14.85 7.63 -34.63
CA VAL A 85 14.14 6.44 -35.17
C VAL A 85 14.97 5.14 -35.12
N ASN A 86 16.30 5.25 -35.25
CA ASN A 86 17.25 4.14 -35.31
C ASN A 86 18.15 4.00 -34.06
N GLN A 87 17.90 4.74 -32.99
CA GLN A 87 18.71 4.73 -31.77
C GLN A 87 17.92 4.29 -30.53
N TYR A 88 18.64 3.72 -29.56
CA TYR A 88 18.13 3.30 -28.25
C TYR A 88 18.53 4.32 -27.19
N ASP A 89 17.59 4.72 -26.33
CA ASP A 89 17.83 5.69 -25.26
C ASP A 89 18.67 5.07 -24.13
N LEU A 90 19.90 5.57 -23.95
CA LEU A 90 20.82 5.05 -22.93
C LEU A 90 20.28 5.30 -21.51
N MET A 91 19.62 6.43 -21.27
CA MET A 91 19.09 6.77 -19.95
C MET A 91 18.03 5.76 -19.49
N SER A 92 17.18 5.28 -20.40
CA SER A 92 16.17 4.25 -20.14
C SER A 92 16.82 2.91 -19.78
N VAL A 93 17.88 2.51 -20.50
CA VAL A 93 18.65 1.31 -20.16
C VAL A 93 19.34 1.47 -18.80
N VAL A 94 19.97 2.62 -18.52
CA VAL A 94 20.57 2.92 -17.21
C VAL A 94 19.55 2.83 -16.07
N LEU A 95 18.35 3.40 -16.24
CA LEU A 95 17.28 3.35 -15.24
C LEU A 95 16.74 1.92 -15.01
N HIS A 96 16.59 1.14 -16.09
CA HIS A 96 16.21 -0.27 -16.05
C HIS A 96 17.24 -1.12 -15.27
N GLU A 97 18.52 -0.98 -15.61
CA GLU A 97 19.64 -1.66 -14.92
C GLU A 97 19.73 -1.28 -13.44
N LEU A 98 19.48 -0.01 -13.10
CA LEU A 98 19.38 0.43 -11.71
C LEU A 98 18.18 -0.21 -10.99
N GLY A 99 17.06 -0.46 -11.68
CA GLY A 99 15.91 -1.20 -11.16
C GLY A 99 16.29 -2.60 -10.67
N HIS A 100 17.04 -3.37 -11.48
CA HIS A 100 17.59 -4.66 -11.06
C HIS A 100 18.53 -4.52 -9.85
N GLY A 101 19.44 -3.55 -9.87
CA GLY A 101 20.36 -3.27 -8.76
C GLY A 101 19.68 -2.90 -7.44
N LEU A 102 18.58 -2.15 -7.50
CA LEU A 102 17.74 -1.78 -6.35
C LEU A 102 16.90 -2.96 -5.83
N GLY A 103 16.76 -4.04 -6.60
CA GLY A 103 16.13 -5.29 -6.15
C GLY A 103 14.95 -5.79 -6.97
N PHE A 104 14.65 -5.18 -8.12
CA PHE A 104 13.72 -5.75 -9.11
C PHE A 104 14.41 -6.93 -9.82
N THR A 105 14.74 -7.99 -9.08
CA THR A 105 15.42 -9.20 -9.58
C THR A 105 15.16 -10.38 -8.65
N GLY A 106 14.82 -11.53 -9.23
CA GLY A 106 14.69 -12.80 -8.51
C GLY A 106 15.92 -13.70 -8.63
N THR A 107 15.83 -14.89 -8.04
CA THR A 107 16.82 -15.99 -8.23
C THR A 107 16.20 -17.26 -8.80
N MET A 108 14.97 -17.17 -9.31
CA MET A 108 14.28 -18.30 -9.93
C MET A 108 14.88 -18.61 -11.31
N THR A 109 15.17 -19.89 -11.56
CA THR A 109 15.81 -20.34 -12.81
C THR A 109 15.31 -21.73 -13.20
N VAL A 110 15.41 -22.10 -14.47
CA VAL A 110 15.07 -23.43 -15.00
C VAL A 110 16.26 -23.96 -15.81
N ASN A 111 16.69 -25.19 -15.50
CA ASN A 111 17.77 -25.84 -16.23
C ASN A 111 17.27 -26.63 -17.46
N ASN A 112 18.21 -27.11 -18.29
CA ASN A 112 17.94 -27.83 -19.53
C ASN A 112 17.10 -29.12 -19.38
N ASN A 113 16.91 -29.62 -18.15
CA ASN A 113 16.06 -30.78 -17.85
C ASN A 113 14.64 -30.37 -17.41
N GLY A 114 14.27 -29.09 -17.54
CA GLY A 114 12.99 -28.55 -17.09
C GLY A 114 12.85 -28.44 -15.57
N VAL A 115 13.96 -28.57 -14.82
CA VAL A 115 13.94 -28.48 -13.36
C VAL A 115 14.10 -27.02 -12.96
N GLY A 116 13.09 -26.47 -12.31
CA GLY A 116 13.12 -25.13 -11.72
C GLY A 116 13.75 -25.13 -10.32
N SER A 117 14.40 -24.02 -9.95
CA SER A 117 14.94 -23.78 -8.61
C SER A 117 14.86 -22.31 -8.22
N TRP A 118 15.04 -22.01 -6.93
CA TRP A 118 15.23 -20.66 -6.39
C TRP A 118 16.29 -20.63 -5.28
N GLY A 119 16.71 -19.42 -4.88
CA GLY A 119 17.64 -19.17 -3.78
C GLY A 119 19.11 -19.12 -4.18
N GLY A 120 19.43 -19.13 -5.48
CA GLY A 120 20.80 -19.07 -6.00
C GLY A 120 21.69 -20.25 -5.58
N GLY A 121 21.09 -21.41 -5.30
CA GLY A 121 21.78 -22.56 -4.70
C GLY A 121 21.93 -22.51 -3.17
N THR A 122 21.46 -21.43 -2.52
CA THR A 122 21.30 -21.38 -1.05
C THR A 122 19.93 -21.91 -0.63
N ALA A 123 19.77 -22.25 0.65
CA ALA A 123 18.50 -22.72 1.21
C ALA A 123 17.43 -21.63 1.40
N PHE A 124 17.68 -20.39 0.95
CA PHE A 124 16.86 -19.21 1.27
C PHE A 124 16.58 -18.34 0.02
N PRO A 125 15.35 -17.86 -0.17
CA PRO A 125 14.99 -17.00 -1.30
C PRO A 125 15.54 -15.56 -1.14
N VAL A 126 15.61 -14.80 -2.25
CA VAL A 126 15.72 -13.33 -2.15
C VAL A 126 14.36 -12.71 -1.82
N ALA A 127 14.35 -11.44 -1.41
CA ALA A 127 13.14 -10.70 -1.07
C ALA A 127 12.08 -10.71 -2.21
N TYR A 128 12.52 -10.54 -3.46
CA TYR A 128 11.66 -10.54 -4.66
C TYR A 128 10.97 -11.89 -4.91
N ASP A 129 11.70 -13.01 -4.75
CA ASP A 129 11.18 -14.37 -4.99
C ASP A 129 9.88 -14.65 -4.21
N ARG A 130 9.77 -14.09 -3.00
CA ARG A 130 8.64 -14.30 -2.09
C ARG A 130 7.32 -13.71 -2.58
N PHE A 131 7.35 -12.77 -3.51
CA PHE A 131 6.17 -12.17 -4.12
C PHE A 131 5.71 -12.92 -5.37
N GLY A 132 6.52 -13.83 -5.93
CA GLY A 132 6.18 -14.61 -7.12
C GLY A 132 5.04 -15.59 -6.86
N VAL A 133 3.95 -15.46 -7.64
CA VAL A 133 2.84 -16.43 -7.66
C VAL A 133 2.53 -16.91 -9.07
N ASN A 134 1.95 -18.10 -9.19
CA ASN A 134 1.34 -18.58 -10.44
C ASN A 134 -0.06 -17.98 -10.66
N GLY A 135 -0.69 -18.28 -11.80
CA GLY A 135 -2.05 -17.84 -12.15
C GLY A 135 -3.18 -18.33 -11.23
N SER A 136 -2.89 -19.24 -10.28
CA SER A 136 -3.80 -19.66 -9.21
C SER A 136 -3.54 -18.94 -7.88
N GLY A 137 -2.65 -17.93 -7.86
CA GLY A 137 -2.24 -17.19 -6.66
C GLY A 137 -1.33 -17.96 -5.71
N GLN A 138 -0.79 -19.12 -6.11
CA GLN A 138 0.05 -19.96 -5.26
C GLN A 138 1.50 -19.47 -5.27
N GLN A 139 2.11 -19.28 -4.09
CA GLN A 139 3.51 -18.84 -3.96
C GLN A 139 4.49 -19.87 -4.51
N LEU A 140 5.36 -19.41 -5.42
CA LEU A 140 6.40 -20.23 -6.07
C LEU A 140 7.47 -20.71 -5.08
N VAL A 141 7.70 -19.97 -3.99
CA VAL A 141 8.62 -20.35 -2.91
C VAL A 141 8.07 -21.41 -1.94
N SER A 142 6.80 -21.83 -2.09
CA SER A 142 6.16 -22.80 -1.20
C SER A 142 6.63 -24.22 -1.48
N THR A 143 7.64 -24.71 -0.75
CA THR A 143 8.25 -26.05 -0.94
C THR A 143 7.28 -27.23 -0.80
N SER A 144 6.14 -27.03 -0.13
CA SER A 144 5.04 -28.00 -0.02
C SER A 144 4.17 -28.12 -1.28
N LEU A 145 4.22 -27.12 -2.18
CA LEU A 145 3.54 -27.11 -3.47
C LEU A 145 4.53 -27.34 -4.62
N PHE A 146 5.67 -26.65 -4.56
CA PHE A 146 6.73 -26.68 -5.55
C PHE A 146 8.07 -26.95 -4.83
N PRO A 147 8.50 -28.22 -4.69
CA PRO A 147 9.78 -28.52 -4.06
C PRO A 147 10.93 -27.81 -4.76
N ASN A 148 11.94 -27.38 -4.00
CA ASN A 148 13.12 -26.69 -4.55
C ASN A 148 14.35 -27.61 -4.44
N PRO A 149 14.97 -28.03 -5.56
CA PRO A 149 14.56 -27.85 -6.97
C PRO A 149 13.49 -28.87 -7.42
N SER A 150 12.67 -28.56 -8.43
CA SER A 150 11.74 -29.53 -9.04
C SER A 150 11.26 -29.17 -10.45
N ILE A 151 10.81 -30.20 -11.19
CA ILE A 151 10.10 -30.03 -12.47
C ILE A 151 8.77 -29.28 -12.28
N ALA A 152 8.08 -29.48 -11.14
CA ALA A 152 6.82 -28.79 -10.83
C ALA A 152 7.02 -27.26 -10.73
N LEU A 153 8.11 -26.81 -10.11
CA LEU A 153 8.50 -25.39 -10.10
C LEU A 153 8.85 -24.92 -11.53
N GLY A 154 9.64 -25.70 -12.27
CA GLY A 154 10.01 -25.38 -13.66
C GLY A 154 8.81 -25.16 -14.58
N GLN A 155 7.77 -25.99 -14.44
CA GLN A 155 6.50 -25.84 -15.16
C GLN A 155 5.74 -24.55 -14.81
N GLN A 156 5.88 -24.02 -13.59
CA GLN A 156 5.33 -22.69 -13.27
C GLN A 156 6.17 -21.59 -13.92
N LEU A 157 7.50 -21.72 -13.88
CA LEU A 157 8.45 -20.76 -14.42
C LEU A 157 8.40 -20.63 -15.96
N THR A 158 7.81 -21.61 -16.67
CA THR A 158 7.53 -21.54 -18.12
C THR A 158 6.03 -21.50 -18.45
N SER A 159 5.18 -21.07 -17.51
CA SER A 159 3.72 -21.14 -17.66
C SER A 159 3.08 -20.00 -18.46
N GLY A 160 3.84 -18.94 -18.80
CA GLY A 160 3.29 -17.68 -19.31
C GLY A 160 2.34 -16.95 -18.35
N THR A 161 2.18 -17.43 -17.10
CA THR A 161 1.13 -16.96 -16.17
C THR A 161 1.69 -16.80 -14.74
N LEU A 162 2.77 -16.01 -14.63
CA LEU A 162 3.31 -15.55 -13.34
C LEU A 162 2.91 -14.11 -13.04
N PHE A 163 2.84 -13.79 -11.75
CA PHE A 163 2.44 -12.47 -11.27
C PHE A 163 3.23 -12.08 -10.02
N PHE A 164 3.44 -10.77 -9.83
CA PHE A 164 4.04 -10.20 -8.62
C PHE A 164 2.92 -9.86 -7.62
N ASN A 165 2.82 -10.59 -6.51
CA ASN A 165 1.75 -10.45 -5.52
C ASN A 165 2.09 -9.46 -4.39
N GLY A 166 2.87 -8.43 -4.70
CA GLY A 166 3.09 -7.28 -3.83
C GLY A 166 1.81 -6.47 -3.62
N THR A 167 1.71 -5.75 -2.50
CA THR A 167 0.53 -4.94 -2.18
C THR A 167 0.59 -3.59 -2.89
N ALA A 168 1.72 -2.87 -2.83
CA ALA A 168 1.88 -1.60 -3.53
C ALA A 168 1.91 -1.79 -5.07
N ALA A 169 2.58 -2.83 -5.55
CA ALA A 169 2.56 -3.23 -6.97
C ALA A 169 1.15 -3.57 -7.49
N ARG A 170 0.31 -4.18 -6.64
CA ARG A 170 -1.11 -4.43 -6.94
C ARG A 170 -1.94 -3.16 -6.97
N ILE A 171 -1.77 -2.27 -6.00
CA ILE A 171 -2.44 -0.97 -5.93
C ILE A 171 -2.18 -0.18 -7.22
N ALA A 172 -0.91 -0.09 -7.63
CA ALA A 172 -0.48 0.56 -8.87
C ALA A 172 -1.05 -0.09 -10.15
N ASN A 173 -1.49 -1.34 -10.07
CA ASN A 173 -2.08 -2.12 -11.18
C ASN A 173 -3.59 -2.36 -10.96
N GLY A 174 -4.30 -1.37 -10.39
CA GLY A 174 -5.77 -1.39 -10.24
C GLY A 174 -6.32 -2.45 -9.29
N GLY A 175 -5.50 -2.93 -8.35
CA GLY A 175 -5.81 -3.99 -7.39
C GLY A 175 -5.46 -5.42 -7.88
N ALA A 176 -5.18 -5.61 -9.17
CA ALA A 176 -4.77 -6.88 -9.75
C ALA A 176 -3.25 -7.07 -9.65
N SER A 177 -2.78 -8.31 -9.49
CA SER A 177 -1.32 -8.58 -9.47
C SER A 177 -0.72 -8.31 -10.85
N PRO A 178 0.31 -7.45 -10.99
CA PRO A 178 0.95 -7.22 -12.27
C PRO A 178 1.66 -8.49 -12.77
N ARG A 179 1.57 -8.74 -14.07
CA ARG A 179 2.07 -9.96 -14.71
C ARG A 179 3.59 -9.88 -14.90
N ILE A 180 4.26 -10.97 -14.59
CA ILE A 180 5.70 -11.17 -14.72
C ILE A 180 5.99 -11.93 -16.03
N TYR A 181 7.05 -11.53 -16.74
CA TYR A 181 7.53 -12.22 -17.93
C TYR A 181 7.99 -13.65 -17.60
N ALA A 182 7.36 -14.65 -18.21
CA ALA A 182 7.60 -16.07 -17.94
C ALA A 182 7.39 -16.96 -19.18
N PRO A 183 8.16 -16.75 -20.27
CA PRO A 183 8.03 -17.48 -21.53
C PRO A 183 8.27 -18.99 -21.42
N SER A 184 7.90 -19.70 -22.49
CA SER A 184 8.28 -21.09 -22.74
C SER A 184 9.02 -21.16 -24.09
N PRO A 185 10.31 -21.56 -24.14
CA PRO A 185 11.16 -21.94 -23.00
C PRO A 185 11.45 -20.78 -22.04
N PHE A 186 11.99 -21.12 -20.86
CA PHE A 186 12.51 -20.13 -19.91
C PHE A 186 13.64 -19.33 -20.56
N ASP A 187 13.62 -18.01 -20.39
CA ASP A 187 14.60 -17.10 -20.98
C ASP A 187 15.62 -16.63 -19.93
N PRO A 188 16.89 -17.07 -19.97
CA PRO A 188 17.87 -16.78 -18.92
C PRO A 188 18.22 -15.29 -18.84
N GLY A 189 17.94 -14.67 -17.69
CA GLY A 189 18.11 -13.23 -17.46
C GLY A 189 16.77 -12.48 -17.53
N SER A 190 15.94 -12.78 -18.53
CA SER A 190 14.64 -12.13 -18.71
C SER A 190 13.54 -12.71 -17.82
N SER A 191 13.40 -14.05 -17.80
CA SER A 191 12.32 -14.73 -17.08
C SER A 191 12.33 -14.42 -15.58
N PHE A 192 11.14 -14.21 -15.03
CA PHE A 192 10.87 -13.87 -13.63
C PHE A 192 11.39 -12.49 -13.14
N ALA A 193 12.44 -11.93 -13.75
CA ALA A 193 13.03 -10.65 -13.38
C ALA A 193 12.30 -9.40 -13.93
N HIS A 194 11.30 -9.57 -14.80
CA HIS A 194 10.66 -8.47 -15.55
C HIS A 194 9.14 -8.49 -15.50
N LEU A 195 8.51 -7.34 -15.76
CA LEU A 195 7.12 -7.22 -16.14
C LEU A 195 6.86 -7.84 -17.53
N ASP A 196 5.65 -8.33 -17.77
CA ASP A 196 5.27 -8.97 -19.03
C ASP A 196 5.08 -7.94 -20.16
N GLU A 197 5.97 -7.94 -21.16
CA GLU A 197 5.94 -7.06 -22.35
C GLU A 197 4.57 -7.05 -23.05
N ALA A 198 3.90 -8.20 -23.16
CA ALA A 198 2.59 -8.29 -23.80
C ALA A 198 1.46 -7.62 -22.98
N THR A 199 1.70 -7.31 -21.70
CA THR A 199 0.77 -6.63 -20.80
C THR A 199 1.14 -5.15 -20.63
N PHE A 200 2.43 -4.81 -20.65
CA PHE A 200 2.96 -3.46 -20.48
C PHE A 200 3.86 -3.02 -21.66
N PRO A 201 3.36 -3.09 -22.91
CA PRO A 201 4.21 -2.95 -24.11
C PRO A 201 4.79 -1.54 -24.27
N LYS A 202 5.76 -1.40 -25.17
CA LYS A 202 6.31 -0.12 -25.66
C LYS A 202 5.33 1.07 -25.54
N GLY A 203 5.75 2.11 -24.81
CA GLY A 203 4.95 3.31 -24.54
C GLY A 203 3.91 3.21 -23.42
N ASN A 204 3.80 2.07 -22.72
CA ASN A 204 3.05 1.97 -21.47
C ASN A 204 3.80 2.75 -20.36
N PRO A 205 3.13 3.50 -19.47
CA PRO A 205 3.78 4.19 -18.35
C PRO A 205 4.57 3.31 -17.36
N ASN A 206 4.51 1.98 -17.50
CA ASN A 206 5.21 1.01 -16.66
C ASN A 206 6.19 0.12 -17.46
N SER A 207 6.47 0.40 -18.72
CA SER A 207 7.33 -0.45 -19.56
C SER A 207 8.82 -0.46 -19.17
N LEU A 208 9.28 0.37 -18.22
CA LEU A 208 10.72 0.43 -17.87
C LEU A 208 11.28 -0.93 -17.48
N MET A 209 10.52 -1.74 -16.73
CA MET A 209 10.95 -3.04 -16.23
C MET A 209 10.41 -4.22 -17.04
N THR A 210 10.00 -4.03 -18.30
CA THR A 210 9.80 -5.15 -19.25
C THR A 210 11.14 -5.53 -19.91
N PRO A 211 11.30 -6.74 -20.46
CA PRO A 211 12.61 -7.22 -20.95
C PRO A 211 13.00 -6.67 -22.32
N GLN A 212 12.26 -5.70 -22.87
CA GLN A 212 12.46 -5.19 -24.23
C GLN A 212 12.29 -3.66 -24.26
N ILE A 213 13.13 -3.00 -25.06
CA ILE A 213 13.02 -1.59 -25.41
C ILE A 213 13.25 -1.47 -26.92
N GLY A 214 12.46 -0.65 -27.61
CA GLY A 214 12.64 -0.40 -29.04
C GLY A 214 13.64 0.72 -29.33
N THR A 215 14.04 0.88 -30.60
CA THR A 215 14.55 2.19 -31.04
C THR A 215 13.44 3.23 -30.99
N ASN A 216 13.78 4.51 -30.88
CA ASN A 216 12.80 5.59 -30.75
C ASN A 216 11.88 5.38 -29.53
N GLU A 217 12.46 5.04 -28.39
CA GLU A 217 11.76 4.85 -27.11
C GLU A 217 12.60 5.43 -25.99
N ALA A 218 11.98 6.26 -25.16
CA ALA A 218 12.54 6.78 -23.93
C ALA A 218 11.52 6.56 -22.80
N ILE A 219 11.97 5.94 -21.72
CA ILE A 219 11.17 5.59 -20.55
C ILE A 219 11.90 6.13 -19.33
N HIS A 220 11.82 7.44 -19.10
CA HIS A 220 12.55 8.11 -18.02
C HIS A 220 11.82 8.06 -16.66
N SER A 221 10.85 7.14 -16.51
CA SER A 221 10.09 6.91 -15.29
C SER A 221 9.91 5.40 -15.04
N PRO A 222 10.11 4.91 -13.80
CA PRO A 222 9.86 3.51 -13.45
C PRO A 222 8.38 3.11 -13.42
N GLY A 223 7.46 4.06 -13.62
CA GLY A 223 6.02 3.82 -13.57
C GLY A 223 5.49 3.53 -12.17
N ALA A 224 4.17 3.56 -12.03
CA ALA A 224 3.52 3.27 -10.76
C ALA A 224 3.81 1.84 -10.29
N ILE A 225 3.85 0.88 -11.21
CA ILE A 225 4.05 -0.54 -10.91
C ILE A 225 5.50 -0.83 -10.52
N GLY A 226 6.49 -0.25 -11.22
CA GLY A 226 7.90 -0.39 -10.85
C GLY A 226 8.19 0.20 -9.46
N MET A 227 7.64 1.39 -9.19
CA MET A 227 7.70 2.01 -7.86
C MET A 227 7.02 1.14 -6.79
N GLY A 228 5.86 0.56 -7.09
CA GLY A 228 5.14 -0.35 -6.20
C GLY A 228 5.92 -1.64 -5.89
N VAL A 229 6.61 -2.23 -6.87
CA VAL A 229 7.49 -3.39 -6.64
C VAL A 229 8.64 -3.02 -5.70
N LEU A 230 9.32 -1.89 -5.94
CA LEU A 230 10.39 -1.40 -5.07
C LEU A 230 9.88 -1.11 -3.64
N GLN A 231 8.68 -0.57 -3.51
CA GLN A 231 8.02 -0.30 -2.23
C GLN A 231 7.67 -1.58 -1.44
N ASP A 232 7.17 -2.62 -2.11
CA ASP A 232 6.88 -3.92 -1.48
C ASP A 232 8.15 -4.62 -0.97
N LEU A 233 9.25 -4.50 -1.71
CA LEU A 233 10.58 -4.99 -1.31
C LEU A 233 11.09 -4.26 -0.04
N GLY A 234 10.88 -2.93 0.04
CA GLY A 234 11.16 -2.12 1.23
C GLY A 234 11.65 -0.69 0.98
N TRP A 235 11.65 -0.21 -0.26
CA TRP A 235 12.04 1.18 -0.56
C TRP A 235 10.97 2.20 -0.12
N THR A 236 11.41 3.43 0.13
CA THR A 236 10.59 4.56 0.57
C THR A 236 10.79 5.75 -0.37
N PHE A 237 9.78 6.61 -0.50
CA PHE A 237 9.75 7.68 -1.50
C PHE A 237 9.15 8.97 -0.95
N THR A 238 9.76 10.12 -1.25
CA THR A 238 9.18 11.45 -1.02
C THR A 238 8.26 11.88 -2.15
N THR A 239 7.11 12.47 -1.78
CA THR A 239 6.37 13.42 -2.62
C THR A 239 7.15 14.73 -2.74
N ALA A 240 7.23 15.27 -3.95
CA ALA A 240 7.60 16.68 -4.15
C ALA A 240 6.36 17.55 -3.95
N MET A 241 6.54 18.80 -3.54
CA MET A 241 5.44 19.72 -3.22
C MET A 241 4.64 20.07 -4.48
N MET A 242 3.38 19.65 -4.56
CA MET A 242 2.37 20.34 -5.36
C MET A 242 1.71 21.39 -4.48
N ALA A 243 2.18 22.62 -4.61
CA ALA A 243 1.48 23.77 -4.08
C ALA A 243 0.34 24.19 -5.02
N ASP A 244 -0.74 24.62 -4.41
CA ASP A 244 -1.91 25.29 -4.98
C ASP A 244 -1.55 26.42 -5.96
N ASP A 245 -2.32 26.54 -7.03
CA ASP A 245 -2.63 27.82 -7.66
C ASP A 245 -4.08 27.75 -8.20
N SER A 246 -4.92 28.72 -7.81
CA SER A 246 -6.38 28.55 -7.75
C SER A 246 -7.16 29.46 -8.72
N ASP A 247 -8.50 29.32 -8.70
CA ASP A 247 -9.53 30.20 -9.29
C ASP A 247 -9.70 30.23 -10.84
N GLY A 248 -10.94 30.00 -11.30
CA GLY A 248 -11.28 29.93 -12.74
C GLY A 248 -12.75 29.60 -13.05
N GLU A 249 -13.71 30.23 -12.37
CA GLU A 249 -15.14 29.85 -12.37
C GLU A 249 -15.91 30.31 -13.65
N LYS A 250 -16.52 29.38 -14.45
CA LYS A 250 -17.97 29.36 -14.82
C LYS A 250 -18.44 28.44 -15.97
N VAL A 251 -19.41 27.59 -15.60
CA VAL A 251 -20.57 27.00 -16.32
C VAL A 251 -20.83 27.39 -17.80
N GLY A 252 -20.99 26.38 -18.68
CA GLY A 252 -21.61 26.49 -20.02
C GLY A 252 -21.88 25.11 -20.67
N CYS A 253 -22.96 24.95 -21.46
CA CYS A 253 -23.45 23.63 -21.92
C CYS A 253 -23.28 23.36 -23.44
N CYS A 254 -23.05 22.07 -23.76
CA CYS A 254 -23.33 21.37 -25.04
C CYS A 254 -22.58 21.76 -26.34
N GLY A 255 -21.93 20.78 -27.02
CA GLY A 255 -22.00 20.73 -28.50
C GLY A 255 -20.82 20.27 -29.38
N THR A 256 -20.33 19.03 -29.24
CA THR A 256 -19.77 18.22 -30.37
C THR A 256 -18.58 18.74 -31.23
N GLY A 257 -17.35 18.59 -30.73
CA GLY A 257 -16.38 17.58 -31.23
C GLY A 257 -15.62 17.72 -32.58
N LYS A 258 -14.28 17.58 -32.51
CA LYS A 258 -13.41 16.88 -33.48
C LYS A 258 -12.06 16.52 -32.84
N SER A 259 -11.27 15.66 -33.50
CA SER A 259 -9.99 15.12 -33.02
C SER A 259 -8.82 16.11 -33.13
N ALA A 260 -7.97 16.19 -32.08
CA ALA A 260 -6.51 16.31 -32.19
C ALA A 260 -5.82 16.15 -30.81
N MET A 261 -4.51 15.85 -30.83
CA MET A 261 -3.49 16.01 -29.77
C MET A 261 -3.66 15.22 -28.45
N MET A 262 -2.77 14.25 -28.27
CA MET A 262 -2.04 14.11 -27.00
C MET A 262 -1.24 15.40 -26.76
N GLN A 263 -1.09 15.81 -25.50
CA GLN A 263 -0.02 16.71 -25.07
C GLN A 263 0.68 16.09 -23.86
N ASP A 264 2.00 16.22 -23.82
CA ASP A 264 2.86 15.49 -22.90
C ASP A 264 2.81 16.10 -21.49
N LEU A 265 2.49 15.28 -20.49
CA LEU A 265 2.81 15.58 -19.10
C LEU A 265 4.33 15.36 -18.89
N LYS A 266 5.14 16.29 -19.42
CA LYS A 266 6.57 16.32 -19.17
C LYS A 266 6.84 16.57 -17.69
N MET A 267 7.75 15.79 -17.15
CA MET A 267 8.38 16.04 -15.85
C MET A 267 9.20 17.35 -15.94
N PRO A 268 9.15 18.26 -14.95
CA PRO A 268 9.81 19.56 -15.08
C PRO A 268 11.32 19.46 -15.31
N ASP A 269 11.85 20.26 -16.24
CA ASP A 269 13.26 20.26 -16.66
C ASP A 269 14.24 20.36 -15.46
N ALA A 270 13.84 21.06 -14.40
CA ALA A 270 14.64 21.24 -13.19
C ALA A 270 14.75 19.98 -12.28
N GLU A 271 13.87 18.99 -12.44
CA GLU A 271 13.95 17.69 -11.77
C GLU A 271 14.69 16.67 -12.65
N GLN A 272 14.45 16.69 -13.97
CA GLN A 272 15.30 15.97 -14.94
C GLN A 272 16.77 16.36 -14.77
N ALA A 273 17.08 17.65 -14.70
CA ALA A 273 18.45 18.17 -14.52
C ALA A 273 19.17 17.57 -13.30
N ARG A 274 18.48 17.24 -12.20
CA ARG A 274 19.11 16.68 -10.99
C ARG A 274 19.44 15.19 -11.13
N LEU A 275 18.58 14.44 -11.84
CA LEU A 275 18.87 13.04 -12.19
C LEU A 275 19.98 12.96 -13.24
N VAL A 276 20.01 13.93 -14.18
CA VAL A 276 21.10 14.11 -15.14
C VAL A 276 22.40 14.49 -14.46
N ASP A 277 22.42 15.45 -13.54
CA ASP A 277 23.63 15.81 -12.77
C ASP A 277 24.19 14.59 -12.01
N ALA A 278 23.34 13.75 -11.42
CA ALA A 278 23.79 12.50 -10.78
C ALA A 278 24.41 11.50 -11.78
N ALA A 279 23.78 11.28 -12.94
CA ALA A 279 24.32 10.41 -13.98
C ALA A 279 25.61 10.97 -14.64
N VAL A 280 25.71 12.30 -14.73
CA VAL A 280 26.84 13.02 -15.30
C VAL A 280 28.01 13.12 -14.30
N GLU A 281 27.77 13.21 -13.00
CA GLU A 281 28.81 13.01 -11.97
C GLU A 281 29.32 11.57 -11.97
N LEU A 282 28.44 10.56 -12.05
CA LEU A 282 28.84 9.15 -12.12
C LEU A 282 29.71 8.82 -13.34
N THR A 283 29.47 9.46 -14.50
CA THR A 283 30.33 9.28 -15.68
C THR A 283 31.66 10.04 -15.64
N LYS A 284 31.82 11.06 -14.77
CA LYS A 284 33.12 11.72 -14.51
C LYS A 284 34.04 10.88 -13.62
N ALA A 285 33.49 9.95 -12.84
CA ALA A 285 34.24 9.23 -11.81
C ALA A 285 35.17 8.12 -12.35
N SER A 286 35.02 7.69 -13.61
CA SER A 286 35.82 6.61 -14.20
C SER A 286 36.03 6.76 -15.72
N VAL A 287 36.91 7.69 -16.11
CA VAL A 287 37.50 7.73 -17.46
C VAL A 287 39.01 7.85 -17.33
N ASP A 288 39.73 6.88 -17.88
CA ASP A 288 41.20 6.89 -17.92
C ASP A 288 41.70 7.92 -18.96
N GLN A 289 42.86 8.52 -18.72
CA GLN A 289 43.28 9.73 -19.42
C GLN A 289 44.02 9.43 -20.75
N ASP A 290 43.34 9.39 -21.91
CA ASP A 290 44.07 9.48 -23.21
C ASP A 290 43.30 9.80 -24.53
N ASP A 291 42.02 10.26 -24.55
CA ASP A 291 41.37 10.73 -25.81
C ASP A 291 41.17 12.27 -25.89
N PRO A 292 41.96 12.98 -26.71
CA PRO A 292 41.80 14.42 -26.93
C PRO A 292 40.50 14.84 -27.63
N LYS A 293 39.89 13.99 -28.47
CA LYS A 293 38.69 14.36 -29.25
C LYS A 293 37.44 14.47 -28.37
N PHE A 294 37.39 13.67 -27.31
CA PHE A 294 36.32 13.71 -26.32
C PHE A 294 36.22 15.10 -25.66
N TYR A 295 37.35 15.67 -25.26
CA TYR A 295 37.41 17.02 -24.66
C TYR A 295 36.98 18.14 -25.62
N GLU A 296 37.34 18.04 -26.90
CA GLU A 296 36.94 19.04 -27.90
C GLU A 296 35.41 19.05 -28.09
N GLN A 297 34.78 17.88 -28.28
CA GLN A 297 33.33 17.76 -28.39
C GLN A 297 32.60 18.17 -27.10
N LEU A 298 33.10 17.75 -25.93
CA LEU A 298 32.53 18.11 -24.63
C LEU A 298 32.57 19.65 -24.40
N SER A 299 33.65 20.32 -24.83
CA SER A 299 33.78 21.77 -24.71
C SER A 299 32.78 22.54 -25.59
N GLN A 300 32.47 22.03 -26.79
CA GLN A 300 31.53 22.65 -27.72
C GLN A 300 30.09 22.55 -27.19
N SER A 301 29.68 21.39 -26.69
CA SER A 301 28.38 21.21 -26.02
C SER A 301 28.22 22.11 -24.79
N LEU A 302 29.29 22.26 -23.99
CA LEU A 302 29.30 23.15 -22.81
C LEU A 302 29.28 24.65 -23.16
N MET A 303 29.70 25.06 -24.37
CA MET A 303 29.46 26.43 -24.85
C MET A 303 28.01 26.64 -25.27
N GLN A 304 27.42 25.71 -26.04
CA GLN A 304 26.04 25.80 -26.51
C GLN A 304 25.04 25.87 -25.33
N LEU A 305 25.23 25.04 -24.31
CA LEU A 305 24.41 25.06 -23.08
C LEU A 305 24.53 26.37 -22.27
N LYS A 306 25.65 27.10 -22.36
CA LYS A 306 25.79 28.42 -21.73
C LYS A 306 25.11 29.52 -22.53
N GLN A 307 25.15 29.42 -23.87
CA GLN A 307 24.55 30.41 -24.77
C GLN A 307 23.02 30.33 -24.79
N ALA A 308 22.45 29.11 -24.76
CA ALA A 308 21.01 28.89 -24.68
C ALA A 308 20.37 29.41 -23.36
N ARG A 309 21.17 29.71 -22.33
CA ARG A 309 20.69 30.17 -21.00
C ARG A 309 20.55 31.69 -20.87
N SER A 310 20.82 32.47 -21.92
CA SER A 310 20.89 33.94 -21.85
C SER A 310 19.80 34.72 -22.60
N GLU A 311 18.89 34.05 -23.33
CA GLU A 311 17.86 34.72 -24.15
C GLU A 311 16.47 34.63 -23.51
N SER A 312 16.04 35.72 -22.86
CA SER A 312 14.69 35.88 -22.30
C SER A 312 13.69 36.32 -23.37
N ILE A 313 12.63 35.53 -23.62
CA ILE A 313 11.62 35.80 -24.65
C ILE A 313 10.45 36.64 -24.06
N PRO A 314 10.02 37.74 -24.72
CA PRO A 314 8.88 38.56 -24.29
C PRO A 314 7.52 38.04 -24.78
N VAL A 315 6.43 38.55 -24.20
CA VAL A 315 5.03 38.16 -24.47
C VAL A 315 4.27 39.29 -25.18
N GLU A 316 3.49 38.96 -26.22
CA GLU A 316 2.45 39.80 -26.88
C GLU A 316 1.40 38.86 -27.57
N PRO A 317 0.19 39.34 -27.97
CA PRO A 317 -1.04 38.49 -28.00
C PRO A 317 -1.55 37.98 -29.38
N VAL A 318 -2.69 37.25 -29.36
CA VAL A 318 -3.30 36.46 -30.46
C VAL A 318 -4.72 36.95 -30.82
N ASN A 319 -5.23 36.64 -32.03
CA ASN A 319 -6.61 36.88 -32.53
C ASN A 319 -7.19 35.65 -33.29
N ASP A 320 -8.52 35.56 -33.43
CA ASP A 320 -9.32 34.37 -33.87
C ASP A 320 -9.56 34.18 -35.39
N ALA A 321 -10.02 32.97 -35.83
CA ALA A 321 -11.28 32.75 -36.62
C ALA A 321 -11.53 31.31 -37.20
N GLU A 322 -12.76 30.78 -36.97
CA GLU A 322 -13.65 29.89 -37.80
C GLU A 322 -13.23 28.52 -38.46
N GLU A 323 -14.15 27.72 -39.07
CA GLU A 323 -15.25 26.91 -38.47
C GLU A 323 -15.82 25.75 -39.38
N SER A 324 -15.83 24.51 -38.85
CA SER A 324 -16.86 23.43 -38.92
C SER A 324 -17.31 22.64 -40.19
N ARG A 325 -18.32 21.76 -39.96
CA ARG A 325 -19.13 20.88 -40.85
C ARG A 325 -18.62 19.42 -41.07
N ARG A 326 -19.38 18.38 -41.49
CA ARG A 326 -20.72 17.73 -41.15
C ARG A 326 -20.84 16.38 -41.95
N VAL A 327 -21.81 15.43 -41.89
CA VAL A 327 -22.59 14.67 -40.84
C VAL A 327 -23.49 13.60 -41.55
N PHE A 328 -23.62 12.33 -41.08
CA PHE A 328 -24.77 11.39 -41.33
C PHE A 328 -24.78 10.13 -40.40
N GLN A 329 -25.96 9.51 -40.18
CA GLN A 329 -26.30 8.35 -39.30
C GLN A 329 -27.52 7.57 -39.92
N PRO A 330 -28.14 6.47 -39.39
CA PRO A 330 -28.05 5.74 -38.10
C PRO A 330 -27.93 4.17 -38.28
N MET A 331 -28.33 3.19 -37.43
CA MET A 331 -29.06 3.12 -36.13
C MET A 331 -28.81 1.81 -35.31
N ARG A 332 -28.70 1.96 -33.97
CA ARG A 332 -29.04 1.08 -32.80
C ARG A 332 -29.14 -0.47 -32.88
N LEU A 333 -28.46 -1.09 -31.89
CA LEU A 333 -29.13 -1.90 -30.85
C LEU A 333 -28.70 -1.42 -29.44
N ARG A 334 -29.11 -2.08 -28.34
CA ARG A 334 -29.23 -1.47 -27.00
C ARG A 334 -28.05 -1.68 -26.02
N THR A 335 -27.53 -0.55 -25.52
CA THR A 335 -27.14 -0.24 -24.12
C THR A 335 -26.70 -1.36 -23.16
N THR A 336 -25.43 -1.29 -22.75
CA THR A 336 -25.02 -1.40 -21.34
C THR A 336 -24.35 -0.08 -20.92
N THR A 337 -24.27 0.20 -19.61
CA THR A 337 -23.79 1.49 -19.07
C THR A 337 -22.26 1.59 -19.04
N PRO A 338 -21.69 2.83 -19.05
CA PRO A 338 -20.27 3.03 -18.75
C PRO A 338 -19.94 2.64 -17.31
N GLU A 339 -18.70 2.24 -17.04
CA GLU A 339 -18.19 2.24 -15.66
C GLU A 339 -18.04 3.68 -15.16
N THR A 340 -18.39 3.90 -13.89
CA THR A 340 -18.21 5.19 -13.22
C THR A 340 -16.75 5.42 -12.89
N GLU A 341 -16.35 6.69 -12.95
CA GLU A 341 -15.11 7.18 -12.35
C GLU A 341 -15.14 6.84 -10.85
N ARG A 342 -14.17 6.05 -10.39
CA ARG A 342 -14.23 5.37 -9.09
C ARG A 342 -13.68 6.28 -8.00
N ILE A 343 -14.41 6.38 -6.88
CA ILE A 343 -14.08 7.24 -5.74
C ILE A 343 -14.00 6.39 -4.47
N SER A 344 -12.98 6.62 -3.66
CA SER A 344 -12.70 5.95 -2.38
C SER A 344 -12.21 6.98 -1.35
N VAL A 345 -12.27 6.63 -0.06
CA VAL A 345 -11.56 7.34 1.02
C VAL A 345 -10.05 7.47 0.74
N ALA A 346 -9.47 6.55 -0.04
CA ALA A 346 -8.05 6.56 -0.39
C ALA A 346 -7.62 7.68 -1.37
N ASP A 347 -8.56 8.38 -1.99
CA ASP A 347 -8.25 9.51 -2.88
C ASP A 347 -7.95 10.81 -2.09
N ASP A 348 -8.26 10.82 -0.78
CA ASP A 348 -8.11 11.98 0.10
C ASP A 348 -6.63 12.38 0.36
N PRO A 349 -6.27 13.68 0.37
CA PRO A 349 -4.90 14.11 0.64
C PRO A 349 -4.36 13.71 2.02
N VAL A 350 -5.17 13.80 3.08
CA VAL A 350 -4.78 13.43 4.45
C VAL A 350 -4.58 11.92 4.55
N TRP A 351 -5.43 11.14 3.88
CA TRP A 351 -5.21 9.69 3.73
C TRP A 351 -3.88 9.40 3.05
N ARG A 352 -3.56 10.09 1.96
CA ARG A 352 -2.31 9.86 1.20
C ARG A 352 -1.06 10.16 2.03
N ASP A 353 -1.05 11.25 2.79
CA ASP A 353 0.05 11.58 3.70
C ASP A 353 0.14 10.58 4.87
N ASN A 354 -1.00 10.18 5.44
CA ASN A 354 -1.04 9.19 6.52
C ASN A 354 -0.65 7.78 6.05
N PHE A 355 -0.92 7.43 4.78
CA PHE A 355 -0.47 6.19 4.15
C PHE A 355 1.06 6.17 4.02
N ILE A 356 1.70 7.29 3.65
CA ILE A 356 3.16 7.41 3.62
C ILE A 356 3.75 7.21 5.03
N LYS A 357 3.16 7.82 6.07
CA LYS A 357 3.56 7.59 7.48
C LYS A 357 3.43 6.12 7.87
N TRP A 358 2.28 5.50 7.63
CA TRP A 358 2.03 4.09 7.93
C TRP A 358 2.96 3.14 7.18
N LEU A 359 3.26 3.43 5.92
CA LEU A 359 4.22 2.69 5.11
C LEU A 359 5.64 2.72 5.70
N SER A 360 6.04 3.82 6.35
CA SER A 360 7.36 3.99 6.95
C SER A 360 7.56 3.28 8.31
N LEU A 361 6.49 2.77 8.94
CA LEU A 361 6.59 2.10 10.25
C LEU A 361 7.41 0.79 10.19
N PRO A 362 8.26 0.52 11.21
CA PRO A 362 8.89 -0.79 11.40
C PRO A 362 7.83 -1.90 11.46
N ARG A 363 8.04 -2.99 10.72
CA ARG A 363 7.01 -4.02 10.50
C ARG A 363 6.62 -4.75 11.81
N ARG A 364 5.47 -4.38 12.38
CA ARG A 364 4.61 -5.28 13.17
C ARG A 364 3.41 -5.66 12.28
N ASP A 365 3.43 -6.91 11.82
CA ASP A 365 2.40 -7.66 11.07
C ASP A 365 1.20 -6.91 10.45
N ARG A 366 1.36 -6.48 9.19
CA ARG A 366 0.35 -5.86 8.31
C ARG A 366 -0.73 -6.86 7.80
N LEU A 367 -1.43 -7.48 8.74
CA LEU A 367 -2.57 -8.40 8.53
C LEU A 367 -3.84 -7.62 8.08
N ARG A 368 -4.90 -8.30 7.56
CA ARG A 368 -6.06 -7.65 6.87
C ARG A 368 -7.46 -8.23 7.23
N ILE A 369 -8.60 -7.62 6.85
CA ILE A 369 -10.00 -8.11 7.01
C ILE A 369 -10.60 -8.31 5.63
N TRP A 370 -11.03 -7.23 4.99
CA TRP A 370 -11.19 -7.18 3.54
C TRP A 370 -9.80 -7.04 2.92
N GLY A 371 -9.51 -7.86 1.89
CA GLY A 371 -8.15 -8.12 1.42
C GLY A 371 -7.34 -9.00 2.39
N GLY A 372 -8.00 -9.94 3.07
CA GLY A 372 -7.75 -10.35 4.46
C GLY A 372 -6.49 -11.13 4.86
N ALA A 373 -6.23 -11.16 6.18
CA ALA A 373 -5.38 -12.14 6.87
C ALA A 373 -5.94 -12.48 8.28
N PRO A 374 -5.95 -13.75 8.71
CA PRO A 374 -6.63 -14.16 9.95
C PRO A 374 -5.97 -13.66 11.25
N VAL A 375 -6.78 -13.54 12.31
CA VAL A 375 -6.30 -13.39 13.70
C VAL A 375 -5.74 -14.72 14.22
N LEU A 376 -4.67 -14.66 15.02
CA LEU A 376 -4.03 -15.79 15.69
C LEU A 376 -4.64 -16.04 17.09
N ALA A 377 -4.34 -17.19 17.70
CA ALA A 377 -4.80 -17.46 19.07
C ALA A 377 -4.07 -16.57 20.09
N GLY A 378 -4.80 -15.98 21.04
CA GLY A 378 -4.29 -14.97 21.97
C GLY A 378 -4.38 -13.52 21.48
N GLU A 379 -4.75 -13.28 20.22
CA GLU A 379 -4.90 -11.93 19.66
C GLU A 379 -6.37 -11.44 19.71
N PHE A 380 -6.56 -10.17 20.07
CA PHE A 380 -7.85 -9.46 20.07
C PHE A 380 -8.98 -10.27 20.74
N GLU A 381 -8.72 -10.88 21.89
CA GLU A 381 -9.67 -11.81 22.52
C GLU A 381 -10.98 -11.12 22.95
N HIS A 382 -10.90 -9.83 23.31
CA HIS A 382 -12.05 -8.95 23.55
C HIS A 382 -12.88 -8.61 22.30
N CYS A 383 -12.36 -8.83 21.08
CA CYS A 383 -13.17 -8.75 19.86
C CYS A 383 -14.07 -9.98 19.77
N VAL A 384 -15.38 -9.77 19.75
CA VAL A 384 -16.41 -10.82 19.83
C VAL A 384 -17.37 -10.75 18.66
N ALA A 385 -17.93 -11.89 18.25
CA ALA A 385 -19.06 -11.89 17.34
C ALA A 385 -20.36 -11.69 18.13
N VAL A 386 -21.34 -11.03 17.52
CA VAL A 386 -22.57 -10.56 18.19
C VAL A 386 -23.80 -10.85 17.33
N GLY A 387 -24.91 -11.24 17.95
CA GLY A 387 -26.21 -11.41 17.28
C GLY A 387 -27.30 -11.93 18.22
N GLY A 388 -28.02 -12.97 17.79
CA GLY A 388 -29.11 -13.59 18.54
C GLY A 388 -29.78 -14.74 17.79
N GLY A 389 -30.51 -15.59 18.52
CA GLY A 389 -31.19 -16.76 17.94
C GLY A 389 -30.23 -17.86 17.46
N GLY A 390 -29.06 -17.98 18.10
CA GLY A 390 -27.99 -18.90 17.68
C GLY A 390 -27.26 -18.48 16.41
N ARG A 391 -27.28 -17.19 16.04
CA ARG A 391 -26.59 -16.64 14.88
C ARG A 391 -25.89 -15.33 15.24
N PHE A 392 -24.67 -15.14 14.72
CA PHE A 392 -24.05 -13.81 14.66
C PHE A 392 -24.53 -13.05 13.41
N CYS A 393 -24.49 -11.72 13.47
CA CYS A 393 -24.46 -10.88 12.27
C CYS A 393 -23.56 -9.64 12.39
N CYS A 394 -23.12 -9.29 13.59
CA CYS A 394 -22.28 -8.13 13.90
C CYS A 394 -21.04 -8.55 14.70
N THR A 395 -20.19 -7.59 15.02
CA THR A 395 -19.02 -7.71 15.90
C THR A 395 -19.21 -6.78 17.12
N GLY A 396 -18.42 -6.96 18.16
CA GLY A 396 -18.39 -6.11 19.34
C GLY A 396 -17.05 -6.16 20.08
N THR A 397 -16.93 -5.37 21.15
CA THR A 397 -15.72 -5.27 21.98
C THR A 397 -16.05 -5.35 23.46
N LEU A 398 -15.48 -6.33 24.18
CA LEU A 398 -15.54 -6.39 25.64
C LEU A 398 -14.68 -5.25 26.23
N VAL A 399 -15.29 -4.31 26.96
CA VAL A 399 -14.61 -3.14 27.58
C VAL A 399 -14.65 -3.15 29.11
N ALA A 400 -15.51 -3.98 29.71
CA ALA A 400 -15.41 -4.40 31.10
C ALA A 400 -15.95 -5.85 31.22
N PRO A 401 -15.71 -6.59 32.32
CA PRO A 401 -16.06 -8.01 32.42
C PRO A 401 -17.52 -8.38 32.11
N ARG A 402 -18.45 -7.43 32.19
CA ARG A 402 -19.87 -7.59 31.84
C ARG A 402 -20.37 -6.64 30.76
N VAL A 403 -19.50 -5.91 30.08
CA VAL A 403 -19.86 -4.78 29.20
C VAL A 403 -19.23 -4.98 27.82
N VAL A 404 -20.06 -5.17 26.81
CA VAL A 404 -19.65 -5.29 25.40
C VAL A 404 -20.24 -4.11 24.61
N ILE A 405 -19.40 -3.37 23.91
CA ILE A 405 -19.81 -2.34 22.94
C ILE A 405 -20.11 -3.02 21.59
N THR A 406 -21.14 -2.55 20.89
CA THR A 406 -21.48 -2.89 19.50
C THR A 406 -22.24 -1.71 18.86
N ALA A 407 -22.75 -1.84 17.63
CA ALA A 407 -23.47 -0.77 16.93
C ALA A 407 -24.98 -0.79 17.22
N ALA A 408 -25.61 0.38 17.22
CA ALA A 408 -27.05 0.52 17.50
C ALA A 408 -27.93 0.00 16.35
N HIS A 409 -27.45 0.07 15.10
CA HIS A 409 -28.15 -0.50 13.96
C HIS A 409 -28.30 -2.03 14.06
N CYS A 410 -27.34 -2.74 14.67
CA CYS A 410 -27.41 -4.19 14.87
C CYS A 410 -28.63 -4.61 15.73
N PHE A 411 -29.02 -3.77 16.70
CA PHE A 411 -30.26 -3.94 17.47
C PHE A 411 -31.49 -3.51 16.65
N HIS A 412 -31.47 -2.31 16.08
CA HIS A 412 -32.65 -1.74 15.40
C HIS A 412 -33.05 -2.45 14.10
N LEU A 413 -32.11 -3.11 13.42
CA LEU A 413 -32.37 -3.98 12.27
C LEU A 413 -32.78 -5.41 12.67
N GLY A 414 -32.97 -5.69 13.97
CA GLY A 414 -33.53 -6.94 14.48
C GLY A 414 -32.56 -8.13 14.54
N CYS A 415 -31.26 -7.91 14.37
CA CYS A 415 -30.24 -8.95 14.50
C CYS A 415 -29.88 -9.25 15.97
N ILE A 416 -29.78 -8.20 16.79
CA ILE A 416 -29.62 -8.32 18.24
C ILE A 416 -30.98 -8.10 18.88
N GLY A 417 -31.46 -9.08 19.66
CA GLY A 417 -32.67 -8.91 20.48
C GLY A 417 -32.41 -8.12 21.76
N SER A 418 -33.44 -7.92 22.59
CA SER A 418 -33.27 -7.35 23.94
C SER A 418 -32.33 -8.17 24.84
N ARG A 419 -32.14 -9.45 24.48
CA ARG A 419 -31.12 -10.37 25.01
C ARG A 419 -30.25 -10.88 23.85
N GLY A 420 -29.19 -10.15 23.55
CA GLY A 420 -28.21 -10.52 22.52
C GLY A 420 -27.40 -11.76 22.90
N GLU A 421 -26.77 -12.39 21.90
CA GLU A 421 -25.78 -13.45 22.09
C GLU A 421 -24.39 -12.92 21.69
N VAL A 422 -23.39 -13.22 22.53
CA VAL A 422 -21.99 -12.84 22.34
C VAL A 422 -21.15 -14.12 22.26
N TYR A 423 -20.29 -14.20 21.25
CA TYR A 423 -19.49 -15.39 20.94
C TYR A 423 -17.99 -15.03 20.93
N PHE A 424 -17.22 -15.71 21.78
CA PHE A 424 -15.77 -15.52 21.92
C PHE A 424 -14.97 -16.42 20.97
N GLY A 425 -13.65 -16.27 20.95
CA GLY A 425 -12.73 -17.09 20.16
C GLY A 425 -12.49 -16.58 18.72
N LEU A 426 -12.07 -17.49 17.82
CA LEU A 426 -11.63 -17.17 16.45
C LEU A 426 -12.66 -17.52 15.36
N ASN A 427 -13.79 -18.15 15.71
CA ASN A 427 -14.81 -18.57 14.75
C ASN A 427 -16.21 -18.51 15.37
N SER A 428 -17.08 -17.63 14.87
CA SER A 428 -18.45 -17.46 15.40
C SER A 428 -19.34 -18.69 15.18
N ASN A 429 -19.05 -19.53 14.18
CA ASN A 429 -19.78 -20.77 13.92
C ASN A 429 -19.27 -21.95 14.78
N ASN A 430 -18.12 -21.80 15.44
CA ASN A 430 -17.58 -22.76 16.40
C ASN A 430 -16.74 -22.01 17.46
N PRO A 431 -17.39 -21.30 18.41
CA PRO A 431 -16.70 -20.38 19.34
C PRO A 431 -15.86 -21.08 20.41
N GLY A 432 -15.89 -22.40 20.49
CA GLY A 432 -15.08 -23.18 21.44
C GLY A 432 -15.54 -23.03 22.89
N THR A 433 -15.01 -22.02 23.59
CA THR A 433 -15.10 -21.90 25.06
C THR A 433 -16.35 -21.20 25.57
N GLY A 434 -16.96 -20.27 24.82
CA GLY A 434 -18.05 -19.45 25.35
C GLY A 434 -18.98 -18.81 24.32
N ARG A 435 -20.26 -19.18 24.40
CA ARG A 435 -21.38 -18.26 24.10
C ARG A 435 -21.87 -17.69 25.43
N VAL A 436 -21.89 -16.37 25.54
CA VAL A 436 -22.49 -15.65 26.67
C VAL A 436 -23.78 -14.99 26.19
N VAL A 437 -24.83 -15.02 27.02
CA VAL A 437 -26.08 -14.29 26.77
C VAL A 437 -26.00 -12.93 27.45
N ALA A 438 -26.45 -11.88 26.77
CA ALA A 438 -26.64 -10.57 27.36
C ALA A 438 -27.99 -10.52 28.10
N CYS A 439 -27.98 -10.06 29.35
CA CYS A 439 -29.22 -9.84 30.10
C CYS A 439 -30.06 -8.71 29.45
N LYS A 440 -29.38 -7.75 28.81
CA LYS A 440 -29.91 -6.48 28.30
C LYS A 440 -29.06 -5.98 27.12
N CYS A 441 -29.72 -5.43 26.10
CA CYS A 441 -29.12 -4.54 25.11
C CYS A 441 -29.66 -3.11 25.32
N VAL A 442 -28.78 -2.12 25.26
CA VAL A 442 -29.10 -0.69 25.44
C VAL A 442 -28.46 0.09 24.30
N PRO A 443 -29.19 0.43 23.21
CA PRO A 443 -28.70 1.37 22.21
C PRO A 443 -28.70 2.81 22.76
N HIS A 444 -27.90 3.70 22.17
CA HIS A 444 -27.90 5.12 22.52
C HIS A 444 -29.29 5.75 22.30
N PRO A 445 -29.83 6.54 23.25
CA PRO A 445 -31.21 7.05 23.18
C PRO A 445 -31.44 7.97 21.97
N ASP A 446 -30.44 8.75 21.58
CA ASP A 446 -30.51 9.64 20.41
C ASP A 446 -30.22 8.96 19.06
N TYR A 447 -29.94 7.65 19.05
CA TYR A 447 -29.67 6.93 17.80
C TYR A 447 -30.87 6.95 16.84
N LYS A 448 -30.60 7.20 15.55
CA LYS A 448 -31.61 7.25 14.51
C LYS A 448 -31.11 6.59 13.22
N LEU A 449 -31.77 5.49 12.83
CA LEU A 449 -31.62 4.77 11.54
C LEU A 449 -31.69 5.64 10.27
N SER A 450 -32.14 6.90 10.38
CA SER A 450 -32.23 7.86 9.27
C SER A 450 -31.04 8.82 9.19
N THR A 451 -30.12 8.78 10.15
CA THR A 451 -28.96 9.69 10.23
C THR A 451 -27.65 9.00 10.61
N ASP A 452 -27.72 7.80 11.21
CA ASP A 452 -26.59 7.03 11.77
C ASP A 452 -25.75 7.79 12.81
N GLU A 453 -26.35 8.83 13.40
CA GLU A 453 -25.82 9.58 14.52
C GLU A 453 -25.95 8.75 15.81
N HIS A 454 -24.89 8.70 16.62
CA HIS A 454 -24.78 7.82 17.81
C HIS A 454 -25.03 6.33 17.53
N ASP A 455 -24.44 5.76 16.47
CA ASP A 455 -24.57 4.32 16.12
C ASP A 455 -23.80 3.39 17.08
N ILE A 456 -24.18 3.41 18.36
CA ILE A 456 -23.49 2.76 19.46
C ILE A 456 -24.47 2.11 20.45
N ALA A 457 -24.16 0.91 20.92
CA ALA A 457 -24.98 0.14 21.83
C ALA A 457 -24.13 -0.63 22.85
N VAL A 458 -24.66 -0.74 24.07
CA VAL A 458 -24.07 -1.50 25.17
C VAL A 458 -24.85 -2.79 25.40
N LEU A 459 -24.15 -3.91 25.37
CA LEU A 459 -24.62 -5.22 25.81
C LEU A 459 -24.11 -5.51 27.22
N ILE A 460 -25.04 -5.77 28.15
CA ILE A 460 -24.72 -6.15 29.51
C ILE A 460 -24.83 -7.68 29.63
N LEU A 461 -23.74 -8.35 29.98
CA LEU A 461 -23.66 -9.81 30.03
C LEU A 461 -24.35 -10.38 31.28
N ASP A 462 -25.06 -11.51 31.15
CA ASP A 462 -25.69 -12.21 32.29
C ASP A 462 -24.67 -12.59 33.38
N GLN A 463 -23.41 -12.85 33.02
CA GLN A 463 -22.30 -13.23 33.91
C GLN A 463 -21.00 -12.49 33.52
N PRO A 464 -20.06 -12.29 34.46
CA PRO A 464 -18.74 -11.75 34.15
C PRO A 464 -17.88 -12.74 33.37
N VAL A 465 -17.20 -12.23 32.35
CA VAL A 465 -16.10 -12.91 31.65
C VAL A 465 -14.82 -12.65 32.42
N THR A 466 -14.08 -13.71 32.76
CA THR A 466 -12.92 -13.66 33.66
C THR A 466 -11.63 -14.22 33.05
N ASP A 467 -11.76 -14.88 31.90
CA ASP A 467 -10.70 -15.51 31.11
C ASP A 467 -10.23 -14.65 29.93
N VAL A 468 -10.96 -13.57 29.60
CA VAL A 468 -10.60 -12.59 28.57
C VAL A 468 -10.41 -11.21 29.21
N ALA A 469 -9.25 -10.59 28.97
CA ALA A 469 -8.99 -9.22 29.40
C ALA A 469 -9.84 -8.22 28.58
N PRO A 470 -10.60 -7.32 29.23
CA PRO A 470 -11.29 -6.24 28.53
C PRO A 470 -10.34 -5.33 27.77
N CYS A 471 -10.83 -4.72 26.68
CA CYS A 471 -10.08 -3.75 25.90
C CYS A 471 -10.03 -2.39 26.62
N PRO A 472 -8.85 -1.83 26.91
CA PRO A 472 -8.73 -0.45 27.38
C PRO A 472 -9.18 0.53 26.28
N ILE A 473 -9.73 1.67 26.68
CA ILE A 473 -10.24 2.70 25.76
C ILE A 473 -9.15 3.76 25.53
N ALA A 474 -9.00 4.21 24.29
CA ALA A 474 -8.01 5.22 23.90
C ALA A 474 -8.40 6.63 24.40
N THR A 475 -7.41 7.42 24.81
CA THR A 475 -7.63 8.83 25.18
C THR A 475 -7.89 9.70 23.94
N PRO A 476 -8.53 10.87 24.08
CA PRO A 476 -8.82 11.74 22.94
C PRO A 476 -7.60 12.09 22.09
N SER A 477 -6.43 12.36 22.70
CA SER A 477 -5.18 12.64 21.99
C SER A 477 -4.66 11.43 21.22
N GLN A 478 -4.68 10.23 21.81
CA GLN A 478 -4.28 8.99 21.13
C GLN A 478 -5.18 8.69 19.92
N ILE A 479 -6.45 9.13 19.94
CA ILE A 479 -7.37 9.04 18.80
C ILE A 479 -7.09 10.15 17.78
N ASP A 480 -6.79 11.38 18.22
CA ASP A 480 -6.54 12.54 17.36
C ASP A 480 -5.20 12.45 16.59
N ASP A 481 -4.15 11.86 17.19
CA ASP A 481 -2.83 11.66 16.58
C ASP A 481 -2.74 10.45 15.62
N ALA A 482 -3.78 9.61 15.57
CA ALA A 482 -3.75 8.32 14.87
C ALA A 482 -3.81 8.44 13.33
N PHE A 483 -2.69 8.18 12.65
CA PHE A 483 -2.65 8.13 11.18
C PHE A 483 -3.10 6.76 10.60
N PHE A 484 -3.25 5.74 11.43
CA PHE A 484 -3.81 4.44 11.05
C PHE A 484 -4.59 3.82 12.21
N LEU A 485 -5.52 2.91 11.91
CA LEU A 485 -6.24 2.08 12.88
C LEU A 485 -6.00 0.60 12.60
N ARG A 486 -5.96 -0.18 13.67
CA ARG A 486 -6.05 -1.65 13.65
C ARG A 486 -7.53 -2.01 13.81
N LEU A 487 -8.19 -2.63 12.83
CA LEU A 487 -9.53 -3.18 13.02
C LEU A 487 -9.45 -4.68 13.34
N ALA A 488 -10.46 -5.24 14.02
CA ALA A 488 -10.68 -6.69 14.10
C ALA A 488 -12.18 -7.03 14.02
N GLY A 489 -12.52 -8.16 13.38
CA GLY A 489 -13.92 -8.55 13.24
C GLY A 489 -14.19 -9.86 12.53
N PHE A 490 -15.47 -10.16 12.32
CA PHE A 490 -16.01 -11.42 11.80
C PHE A 490 -16.82 -11.25 10.50
N GLY A 491 -16.76 -10.09 9.86
CA GLY A 491 -17.50 -9.74 8.66
C GLY A 491 -17.08 -10.51 7.41
N LEU A 492 -17.69 -10.15 6.27
CA LEU A 492 -17.34 -10.73 4.97
C LEU A 492 -15.89 -10.35 4.57
N THR A 493 -15.15 -11.35 4.10
CA THR A 493 -13.89 -11.20 3.36
C THR A 493 -14.16 -11.05 1.86
N GLU A 494 -13.13 -10.67 1.09
CA GLU A 494 -13.19 -10.56 -0.38
C GLU A 494 -13.61 -11.87 -1.10
N THR A 495 -13.55 -13.01 -0.40
CA THR A 495 -14.06 -14.30 -0.89
C THR A 495 -15.56 -14.54 -0.66
N GLY A 496 -16.28 -13.56 -0.10
CA GLY A 496 -17.70 -13.68 0.29
C GLY A 496 -17.92 -14.56 1.52
N ARG A 497 -16.88 -14.79 2.33
CA ARG A 497 -16.93 -15.63 3.54
C ARG A 497 -16.79 -14.80 4.80
N SER A 498 -17.63 -15.05 5.80
CA SER A 498 -17.61 -14.42 7.13
C SER A 498 -17.51 -15.45 8.26
N GLY A 499 -17.43 -14.96 9.50
CA GLY A 499 -17.50 -15.75 10.73
C GLY A 499 -16.19 -16.36 11.21
N ARG A 500 -15.07 -16.14 10.48
CA ARG A 500 -13.72 -16.29 11.02
C ARG A 500 -13.22 -14.91 11.46
N LYS A 501 -12.50 -14.82 12.59
CA LYS A 501 -11.91 -13.56 13.04
C LYS A 501 -10.73 -13.16 12.15
N MET A 502 -10.77 -11.93 11.64
CA MET A 502 -9.77 -11.29 10.76
C MET A 502 -9.36 -9.92 11.36
N GLN A 503 -8.26 -9.29 10.90
CA GLN A 503 -7.75 -8.03 11.49
C GLN A 503 -7.02 -7.12 10.48
N VAL A 504 -7.36 -5.84 10.30
CA VAL A 504 -6.74 -4.97 9.24
C VAL A 504 -6.02 -3.76 9.79
N GLU A 505 -5.04 -3.25 9.04
CA GLU A 505 -4.54 -1.88 9.20
C GLU A 505 -5.15 -1.01 8.11
N VAL A 506 -5.91 -0.01 8.54
CA VAL A 506 -6.54 0.99 7.67
C VAL A 506 -5.95 2.35 7.96
N VAL A 507 -5.65 3.12 6.92
CA VAL A 507 -5.17 4.49 7.05
C VAL A 507 -6.33 5.42 7.36
N VAL A 508 -6.11 6.40 8.22
CA VAL A 508 -7.09 7.42 8.60
C VAL A 508 -7.05 8.59 7.63
N ALA A 509 -8.21 8.94 7.07
CA ALA A 509 -8.42 10.18 6.30
C ALA A 509 -8.89 11.33 7.21
N SER A 510 -9.59 11.03 8.31
CA SER A 510 -10.08 12.04 9.25
C SER A 510 -10.34 11.44 10.63
N ASN A 511 -9.69 11.96 11.68
CA ASN A 511 -9.82 11.48 13.05
C ASN A 511 -11.10 11.96 13.76
N ASN A 512 -11.72 13.00 13.21
CA ASN A 512 -12.85 13.70 13.83
C ASN A 512 -13.84 14.29 12.81
N CYS A 513 -13.69 14.06 11.50
CA CYS A 513 -14.57 14.60 10.47
C CYS A 513 -14.73 16.15 10.53
N SER A 514 -13.74 16.87 11.06
CA SER A 514 -13.85 18.32 11.34
C SER A 514 -13.94 19.19 10.07
N SER A 515 -13.47 18.70 8.91
CA SER A 515 -13.69 19.37 7.63
C SER A 515 -15.13 19.24 7.14
N SER A 516 -15.72 20.33 6.65
CA SER A 516 -16.99 20.28 5.94
C SER A 516 -16.92 19.48 4.64
N SER A 517 -15.73 19.40 3.99
CA SER A 517 -15.55 18.53 2.81
C SER A 517 -15.60 17.05 3.19
N HIS A 518 -15.05 16.67 4.34
CA HIS A 518 -15.14 15.29 4.87
C HIS A 518 -16.59 14.93 5.21
N GLN A 519 -17.34 15.85 5.82
CA GLN A 519 -18.78 15.69 6.08
C GLN A 519 -19.58 15.47 4.78
N SER A 520 -19.32 16.26 3.72
CA SER A 520 -20.04 16.13 2.44
C SER A 520 -19.63 14.91 1.62
N THR A 521 -18.34 14.54 1.61
CA THR A 521 -17.80 13.46 0.77
C THR A 521 -17.98 12.09 1.42
N PHE A 522 -17.78 11.97 2.74
CA PHE A 522 -17.81 10.69 3.44
C PHE A 522 -19.11 10.47 4.24
N GLY A 523 -19.95 11.49 4.42
CA GLY A 523 -21.19 11.38 5.19
C GLY A 523 -20.96 11.22 6.71
N CYS A 524 -19.77 11.56 7.18
CA CYS A 524 -19.37 11.45 8.58
C CYS A 524 -19.90 12.60 9.45
N LYS A 525 -19.96 12.39 10.77
CA LYS A 525 -20.39 13.39 11.76
C LYS A 525 -19.19 14.11 12.35
N ARG A 526 -19.26 15.44 12.31
CA ARG A 526 -18.28 16.35 12.91
C ARG A 526 -18.04 15.99 14.38
N ASP A 527 -16.77 15.96 14.76
CA ASP A 527 -16.22 15.76 16.09
C ASP A 527 -16.60 14.42 16.78
N ARG A 528 -17.36 13.54 16.12
CA ARG A 528 -17.84 12.23 16.62
C ARG A 528 -17.37 11.00 15.84
N GLU A 529 -16.90 11.14 14.61
CA GLU A 529 -16.59 9.99 13.74
C GLU A 529 -15.20 10.05 13.11
N ILE A 530 -14.59 8.86 12.99
CA ILE A 530 -13.33 8.61 12.28
C ILE A 530 -13.66 8.08 10.88
N VAL A 531 -12.92 8.53 9.87
CA VAL A 531 -12.96 8.04 8.48
C VAL A 531 -11.66 7.31 8.19
N ALA A 532 -11.73 6.02 7.88
CA ALA A 532 -10.54 5.20 7.62
C ALA A 532 -10.79 4.04 6.65
N GLY A 533 -9.74 3.60 5.95
CA GLY A 533 -9.79 2.50 4.99
C GLY A 533 -9.80 2.98 3.55
N GLY A 534 -10.26 2.12 2.64
CA GLY A 534 -10.17 2.36 1.20
C GLY A 534 -8.98 1.64 0.57
N ASN A 535 -8.78 1.84 -0.73
CA ASN A 535 -7.75 1.14 -1.52
C ASN A 535 -7.84 -0.41 -1.42
N GLY A 536 -9.03 -0.95 -1.14
CA GLY A 536 -9.25 -2.38 -0.92
C GLY A 536 -8.88 -2.91 0.46
N LEU A 537 -8.58 -2.05 1.44
CA LEU A 537 -8.40 -2.39 2.86
C LEU A 537 -9.50 -1.71 3.67
N ASP A 538 -10.36 -2.50 4.32
CA ASP A 538 -11.59 -1.98 4.92
C ASP A 538 -12.19 -2.94 5.96
N SER A 539 -13.16 -2.41 6.71
CA SER A 539 -14.22 -3.19 7.36
C SER A 539 -15.24 -3.67 6.31
N CYS A 540 -16.12 -4.60 6.69
CA CYS A 540 -17.17 -5.07 5.80
C CYS A 540 -18.44 -5.49 6.56
N ASN A 541 -19.48 -5.88 5.81
CA ASN A 541 -20.75 -6.35 6.35
C ASN A 541 -20.52 -7.49 7.37
N GLY A 542 -20.84 -7.20 8.63
CA GLY A 542 -20.65 -8.08 9.79
C GLY A 542 -19.51 -7.69 10.74
N ASP A 543 -18.67 -6.73 10.34
CA ASP A 543 -17.73 -6.05 11.25
C ASP A 543 -18.39 -4.88 12.00
N SER A 544 -19.64 -4.53 11.66
CA SER A 544 -20.53 -3.60 12.38
C SER A 544 -20.46 -3.77 13.89
N GLY A 545 -20.27 -2.67 14.63
CA GLY A 545 -20.05 -2.65 16.08
C GLY A 545 -18.67 -3.13 16.54
N GLY A 546 -17.85 -3.66 15.63
CA GLY A 546 -16.53 -4.18 15.92
C GLY A 546 -15.47 -3.10 16.16
N PRO A 547 -14.36 -3.47 16.83
CA PRO A 547 -13.33 -2.53 17.25
C PRO A 547 -12.49 -1.97 16.11
N ALA A 548 -12.27 -0.66 16.19
CA ALA A 548 -11.13 0.05 15.62
C ALA A 548 -10.20 0.50 16.78
N TYR A 549 -8.98 -0.03 16.83
CA TYR A 549 -7.96 0.31 17.81
C TYR A 549 -6.90 1.25 17.25
N VAL A 550 -6.25 2.00 18.14
CA VAL A 550 -4.95 2.64 17.91
C VAL A 550 -3.84 1.79 18.54
N ASP A 551 -2.63 1.79 17.96
CA ASP A 551 -1.45 1.16 18.56
C ASP A 551 -0.63 2.19 19.34
N VAL A 552 -0.60 2.05 20.67
CA VAL A 552 0.23 2.86 21.58
C VAL A 552 1.35 1.98 22.12
N GLY A 553 2.51 2.01 21.45
CA GLY A 553 3.74 1.32 21.87
C GLY A 553 3.74 -0.22 21.69
N GLY A 554 2.67 -0.80 21.14
CA GLY A 554 2.36 -2.24 21.13
C GLY A 554 1.12 -2.59 21.95
N ARG A 555 0.42 -1.60 22.52
CA ARG A 555 -0.86 -1.78 23.21
C ARG A 555 -1.98 -1.29 22.30
N PHE A 556 -2.89 -2.19 21.92
CA PHE A 556 -4.09 -1.83 21.18
C PHE A 556 -5.15 -1.25 22.14
N LEU A 557 -5.52 0.01 21.93
CA LEU A 557 -6.52 0.72 22.72
C LEU A 557 -7.75 1.04 21.83
N LEU A 558 -8.96 0.83 22.33
CA LEU A 558 -10.19 1.02 21.56
C LEU A 558 -10.45 2.51 21.27
N ALA A 559 -10.39 2.90 20.00
CA ALA A 559 -10.63 4.26 19.53
C ALA A 559 -12.03 4.45 18.95
N GLY A 560 -12.56 3.45 18.25
CA GLY A 560 -13.89 3.54 17.63
C GLY A 560 -14.59 2.19 17.44
N ALA A 561 -15.89 2.26 17.12
CA ALA A 561 -16.70 1.12 16.71
C ALA A 561 -17.18 1.28 15.25
N THR A 562 -17.03 0.24 14.44
CA THR A 562 -17.46 0.22 13.03
C THR A 562 -18.96 0.51 12.88
N SER A 563 -19.33 1.56 12.14
CA SER A 563 -20.74 1.87 11.84
C SER A 563 -21.12 1.45 10.42
N ARG A 564 -20.54 2.09 9.40
CA ARG A 564 -21.02 2.03 8.02
C ARG A 564 -19.91 2.34 7.01
N ALA A 565 -20.14 2.07 5.72
CA ALA A 565 -19.27 2.53 4.65
C ALA A 565 -19.32 4.07 4.50
N ALA A 566 -18.25 4.68 3.99
CA ALA A 566 -18.22 6.10 3.66
C ALA A 566 -19.14 6.42 2.47
N ALA A 567 -19.82 7.56 2.48
CA ALA A 567 -20.87 7.90 1.52
C ALA A 567 -20.44 7.98 0.03
N ASN A 568 -19.14 8.10 -0.25
CA ASN A 568 -18.55 8.06 -1.60
C ASN A 568 -18.27 6.64 -2.11
N SER A 569 -18.42 5.60 -1.27
CA SER A 569 -18.11 4.20 -1.61
C SER A 569 -18.97 3.68 -2.76
N GLN A 570 -18.33 3.09 -3.77
CA GLN A 570 -19.00 2.50 -4.94
C GLN A 570 -19.10 0.98 -4.84
N ARG A 571 -18.23 0.35 -4.04
CA ARG A 571 -18.26 -1.06 -3.67
C ARG A 571 -18.99 -1.25 -2.34
N GLY A 572 -19.56 -2.43 -2.12
CA GLY A 572 -20.19 -2.78 -0.85
C GLY A 572 -19.23 -2.85 0.34
N CYS A 573 -17.93 -3.08 0.08
CA CYS A 573 -16.80 -3.03 1.02
C CYS A 573 -15.50 -2.73 0.23
N GLY A 574 -14.51 -2.11 0.86
CA GLY A 574 -13.18 -1.89 0.28
C GLY A 574 -12.86 -0.44 -0.13
N ASP A 575 -13.83 0.47 -0.07
CA ASP A 575 -13.68 1.88 -0.44
C ASP A 575 -13.50 2.81 0.77
N GLY A 576 -13.76 2.34 1.98
CA GLY A 576 -13.52 3.04 3.24
C GLY A 576 -14.75 3.08 4.16
N GLY A 577 -14.49 3.09 5.47
CA GLY A 577 -15.50 3.00 6.52
C GLY A 577 -15.53 4.19 7.47
N ILE A 578 -16.63 4.26 8.21
CA ILE A 578 -16.94 5.24 9.25
C ILE A 578 -17.01 4.53 10.60
N TYR A 579 -16.32 5.07 11.60
CA TYR A 579 -16.21 4.50 12.94
C TYR A 579 -16.63 5.54 13.98
N VAL A 580 -17.58 5.21 14.85
CA VAL A 580 -18.03 6.08 15.95
C VAL A 580 -16.93 6.14 16.99
N ARG A 581 -16.48 7.34 17.38
CA ARG A 581 -15.44 7.55 18.39
C ARG A 581 -15.93 7.17 19.77
N ILE A 582 -15.22 6.28 20.48
CA ILE A 582 -15.64 5.86 21.82
C ILE A 582 -15.49 7.00 22.85
N ASP A 583 -14.46 7.86 22.73
CA ASP A 583 -14.25 8.99 23.64
C ASP A 583 -15.38 10.03 23.63
N LYS A 584 -16.26 10.03 22.62
CA LYS A 584 -17.41 10.93 22.50
C LYS A 584 -18.73 10.35 22.99
N GLU A 585 -18.73 9.05 23.28
CA GLU A 585 -19.88 8.29 23.79
C GLU A 585 -19.65 7.78 25.23
N LEU A 586 -18.44 7.93 25.78
CA LEU A 586 -18.02 7.47 27.11
C LEU A 586 -18.99 7.86 28.23
N GLU A 587 -19.38 9.13 28.35
CA GLU A 587 -20.30 9.62 29.40
C GLU A 587 -21.63 8.85 29.39
N TRP A 588 -22.16 8.56 28.20
CA TRP A 588 -23.37 7.74 28.05
C TRP A 588 -23.10 6.27 28.41
N ILE A 589 -22.02 5.67 27.91
CA ILE A 589 -21.64 4.28 28.20
C ILE A 589 -21.49 4.09 29.73
N GLU A 590 -20.79 4.99 30.40
CA GLU A 590 -20.62 5.00 31.85
C GLU A 590 -21.95 5.17 32.58
N SER A 591 -22.85 6.02 32.09
CA SER A 591 -24.20 6.16 32.69
C SER A 591 -25.01 4.85 32.65
N VAL A 592 -24.91 4.08 31.55
CA VAL A 592 -25.56 2.77 31.39
C VAL A 592 -24.92 1.73 32.32
N VAL A 593 -23.59 1.75 32.44
CA VAL A 593 -22.81 0.85 33.29
C VAL A 593 -23.06 1.13 34.78
N ALA A 594 -23.11 2.39 35.20
CA ALA A 594 -23.42 2.79 36.56
C ALA A 594 -24.86 2.45 36.96
N ALA A 595 -25.84 2.61 36.04
CA ALA A 595 -27.23 2.23 36.27
C ALA A 595 -27.43 0.72 36.52
N GLU A 596 -26.50 -0.13 36.06
CA GLU A 596 -26.49 -1.58 36.27
C GLU A 596 -25.54 -2.03 37.41
N GLY A 597 -24.91 -1.07 38.12
CA GLY A 597 -24.00 -1.34 39.24
C GLY A 597 -22.64 -1.93 38.83
N LEU A 598 -22.11 -1.51 37.68
CA LEU A 598 -20.86 -1.99 37.08
C LEU A 598 -19.80 -0.87 37.02
N SER A 599 -18.59 -1.20 36.60
CA SER A 599 -17.47 -0.27 36.42
C SER A 599 -16.69 -0.56 35.13
N ILE A 600 -16.31 0.48 34.40
CA ILE A 600 -15.26 0.45 33.37
C ILE A 600 -13.94 0.91 34.01
N ALA A 601 -12.82 0.40 33.51
CA ALA A 601 -11.48 0.89 33.88
C ALA A 601 -10.91 1.70 32.71
N CYS A 602 -10.41 2.89 33.00
CA CYS A 602 -9.68 3.75 32.07
C CYS A 602 -8.22 3.85 32.52
N ASP A 603 -7.28 3.73 31.57
CA ASP A 603 -5.86 3.89 31.84
C ASP A 603 -5.54 5.38 32.03
N SER A 604 -5.44 5.83 33.29
CA SER A 604 -4.64 7.00 33.63
C SER A 604 -3.16 6.60 33.68
N GLU A 605 -2.27 7.46 33.17
CA GLU A 605 -0.83 7.21 33.22
C GLU A 605 -0.33 7.28 34.68
N ASP A 606 0.21 6.18 35.20
CA ASP A 606 0.82 6.11 36.53
C ASP A 606 2.13 6.91 36.57
N GLU A 607 2.08 8.18 36.98
CA GLU A 607 3.30 8.88 37.43
C GLU A 607 3.79 8.27 38.76
N SER A 608 5.05 7.84 38.79
CA SER A 608 5.62 7.11 39.92
C SER A 608 6.17 8.03 41.01
N GLU A 609 5.44 8.21 42.11
CA GLU A 609 6.02 8.63 43.39
C GLU A 609 6.17 7.44 44.34
N GLU A 610 7.42 7.08 44.62
CA GLU A 610 7.79 6.11 45.65
C GLU A 610 7.98 6.84 47.00
N GLN A 611 7.69 6.14 48.10
CA GLN A 611 8.04 6.49 49.49
C GLN A 611 7.24 7.63 50.17
N SER A 612 6.46 7.25 51.18
CA SER A 612 7.01 7.39 52.55
C SER A 612 6.41 6.38 53.53
N ASN A 613 7.22 5.95 54.49
CA ASN A 613 6.89 4.93 55.48
C ASN A 613 6.63 5.59 56.84
N SER A 614 5.42 5.45 57.39
CA SER A 614 5.18 5.73 58.82
C SER A 614 4.17 4.75 59.43
N GLY A 615 4.67 3.79 60.21
CA GLY A 615 3.84 2.92 61.04
C GLY A 615 3.50 3.55 62.39
N SER A 616 2.25 3.43 62.82
CA SER A 616 1.80 3.60 64.22
C SER A 616 0.54 2.74 64.42
N VAL A 617 0.69 1.53 64.95
CA VAL A 617 0.65 1.20 66.39
C VAL A 617 -0.77 1.34 66.97
N LYS A 618 -1.36 0.22 67.37
CA LYS A 618 -2.65 0.13 68.07
C LYS A 618 -2.57 0.77 69.47
N LYS A 619 -3.67 1.38 69.92
CA LYS A 619 -4.23 1.09 71.25
C LYS A 619 -5.69 1.55 71.41
N GLU A 620 -6.41 0.78 72.22
CA GLU A 620 -7.72 1.03 72.85
C GLU A 620 -8.87 1.54 71.95
#